data_AF-A0A7C1R967-F1
#
_entry.id   AF-A0A7C1R967-F1
#
_cell.length_a   1.000
_cell.length_b   1.000
_cell.length_c   1.000
_cell.angle_alpha   90.00
_cell.angle_beta   90.00
_cell.angle_gamma   90.00
#
_symmetry.space_group_name_H-M   'P 1'
#
loop_
_entity.id
_entity.type
_entity.pdbx_description
1 polymer ?
#
loop_
_entity_poly.entity_id
_entity_poly.type
_entity_poly.pdbx_seq_one_letter_code
_entity_poly.pdbx_strand_id
1 'polypeptide(L)'
;MKEPVDHIERPRLPWRNVDEPAVTECGYDASKVNTLTRDEFFARLKDLGKQRTAMLTCMTCVDTARRWPIWEDEPRKALEREINWECGWRRRKNGHRLKDELLAIEALIAAHREEFNELLEARRQRQEWLDRKNRQVTS
;
A
#
# COMPACT_ATOMS: atom_id res chain seq x y z
N MET A 1 -27.40 -9.68 -16.69
CA MET A 1 -26.17 -10.11 -16.00
C MET A 1 -25.26 -8.89 -15.98
N LYS A 2 -24.90 -8.35 -14.80
CA LYS A 2 -23.99 -7.19 -14.74
C LYS A 2 -22.63 -7.70 -15.20
N GLU A 3 -22.05 -7.14 -16.26
CA GLU A 3 -20.70 -7.51 -16.68
C GLU A 3 -19.75 -7.40 -15.48
N PRO A 4 -18.91 -8.41 -15.21
CA PRO A 4 -18.00 -8.36 -14.08
C PRO A 4 -16.98 -7.25 -14.35
N VAL A 5 -17.05 -6.18 -13.56
CA VAL A 5 -16.02 -5.13 -13.54
C VAL A 5 -14.72 -5.69 -12.98
N ASP A 6 -13.59 -5.17 -13.42
CA ASP A 6 -12.30 -5.56 -12.86
C ASP A 6 -12.06 -4.88 -11.51
N HIS A 7 -11.31 -5.54 -10.64
CA HIS A 7 -10.94 -5.06 -9.31
C HIS A 7 -9.44 -4.80 -9.22
N ILE A 8 -9.05 -3.74 -8.50
CA ILE A 8 -7.63 -3.41 -8.36
C ILE A 8 -7.06 -4.19 -7.19
N GLU A 9 -5.97 -4.92 -7.41
CA GLU A 9 -5.23 -5.58 -6.34
C GLU A 9 -4.65 -4.55 -5.38
N ARG A 10 -4.82 -4.80 -4.08
CA ARG A 10 -4.27 -3.93 -3.05
C ARG A 10 -2.77 -4.15 -2.95
N PRO A 11 -1.96 -3.09 -2.98
CA PRO A 11 -0.53 -3.17 -2.70
C PRO A 11 -0.26 -3.81 -1.33
N ARG A 12 0.57 -4.85 -1.30
CA ARG A 12 0.96 -5.56 -0.07
C ARG A 12 1.91 -4.70 0.77
N LEU A 13 1.93 -4.92 2.09
CA LEU A 13 2.99 -4.39 2.95
C LEU A 13 4.28 -5.20 2.73
N PRO A 14 5.48 -4.61 2.91
CA PRO A 14 6.74 -5.25 2.54
C PRO A 14 7.05 -6.56 3.26
N TRP A 15 6.48 -6.77 4.44
CA TRP A 15 6.67 -7.99 5.24
C TRP A 15 5.63 -9.08 4.95
N ARG A 16 4.70 -8.86 4.01
CA ARG A 16 3.70 -9.87 3.61
C ARG A 16 4.21 -10.60 2.37
N ASN A 17 4.14 -11.92 2.36
CA ASN A 17 4.69 -12.73 1.29
C ASN A 17 3.85 -12.66 0.01
N VAL A 18 4.51 -12.84 -1.14
CA VAL A 18 3.85 -12.84 -2.47
C VAL A 18 2.90 -14.03 -2.61
N ASP A 19 3.20 -15.14 -1.94
CA ASP A 19 2.39 -16.37 -1.96
C ASP A 19 1.12 -16.27 -1.12
N GLU A 20 0.96 -15.20 -0.34
CA GLU A 20 -0.26 -15.00 0.44
C GLU A 20 -1.43 -14.55 -0.44
N PRO A 21 -2.67 -14.98 -0.12
CA PRO A 21 -3.86 -14.59 -0.85
C PRO A 21 -3.97 -13.07 -0.97
N ALA A 22 -4.00 -12.58 -2.21
CA ALA A 22 -4.18 -11.16 -2.48
C ALA A 22 -5.61 -10.73 -2.14
N VAL A 23 -5.73 -9.50 -1.66
CA VAL A 23 -7.01 -8.83 -1.47
C VAL A 23 -7.07 -7.64 -2.41
N THR A 24 -8.26 -7.33 -2.90
CA THR A 24 -8.49 -6.15 -3.73
C THR A 24 -8.64 -4.91 -2.85
N GLU A 25 -8.48 -3.73 -3.44
CA GLU A 25 -8.64 -2.46 -2.74
C GLU A 25 -9.99 -2.34 -2.04
N CYS A 26 -11.07 -2.84 -2.66
CA CYS A 26 -12.40 -2.86 -2.07
C CYS A 26 -12.65 -4.01 -1.08
N GLY A 27 -11.69 -4.92 -0.89
CA GLY A 27 -11.69 -5.97 0.13
C GLY A 27 -12.22 -7.34 -0.29
N TYR A 28 -12.44 -7.57 -1.59
CA TYR A 28 -12.67 -8.93 -2.07
C TYR A 28 -11.36 -9.72 -2.06
N ASP A 29 -11.50 -11.02 -1.84
CA ASP A 29 -10.49 -12.01 -2.18
C ASP A 29 -10.22 -11.95 -3.70
N ALA A 30 -8.97 -11.71 -4.08
CA ALA A 30 -8.56 -11.56 -5.47
C ALA A 30 -8.83 -12.82 -6.31
N SER A 31 -8.84 -14.01 -5.68
CA SER A 31 -9.12 -15.27 -6.39
C SER A 31 -10.57 -15.42 -6.86
N LYS A 32 -11.48 -14.56 -6.38
CA LYS A 32 -12.93 -14.66 -6.63
C LYS A 32 -13.47 -13.65 -7.63
N VAL A 33 -12.63 -12.74 -8.11
CA VAL A 33 -13.00 -11.65 -9.01
C VAL A 33 -11.92 -11.44 -10.07
N ASN A 34 -12.28 -10.83 -11.20
CA ASN A 34 -11.25 -10.40 -12.15
C ASN A 34 -10.42 -9.29 -11.50
N THR A 35 -9.10 -9.43 -11.55
CA THR A 35 -8.19 -8.45 -10.97
C THR A 35 -7.27 -7.81 -12.01
N LEU A 36 -6.83 -6.59 -11.69
CA LEU A 36 -5.73 -5.93 -12.32
C LEU A 36 -4.79 -5.36 -11.25
N THR A 37 -3.52 -5.28 -11.58
CA THR A 37 -2.55 -4.56 -10.77
C THR A 37 -2.85 -3.06 -10.79
N ARG A 38 -2.27 -2.37 -9.81
CA ARG A 38 -2.37 -0.91 -9.70
C ARG A 38 -1.74 -0.19 -10.89
N ASP A 39 -0.65 -0.72 -11.43
CA ASP A 39 0.03 -0.13 -12.60
C ASP A 39 -0.79 -0.30 -13.86
N GLU A 40 -1.39 -1.47 -14.06
CA GLU A 40 -2.35 -1.70 -15.15
C GLU A 40 -3.56 -0.76 -15.04
N PHE A 41 -4.00 -0.44 -13.83
CA PHE A 41 -5.09 0.50 -13.62
C PHE A 41 -4.71 1.91 -14.09
N PHE A 42 -3.53 2.40 -13.70
CA PHE A 42 -3.08 3.72 -14.10
C PHE A 42 -2.74 3.80 -15.60
N ALA A 43 -2.23 2.73 -16.20
CA ALA A 43 -2.07 2.62 -17.65
C ALA A 43 -3.43 2.71 -18.35
N ARG A 44 -4.41 1.90 -17.92
CA ARG A 44 -5.78 1.93 -18.44
C ARG A 44 -6.43 3.31 -18.28
N LEU A 45 -6.24 3.96 -17.13
CA LEU A 45 -6.77 5.29 -16.86
C LEU A 45 -6.17 6.35 -17.81
N LYS A 46 -4.88 6.23 -18.12
CA LYS A 46 -4.18 7.10 -19.07
C LYS A 46 -4.70 6.90 -20.50
N ASP A 47 -4.90 5.64 -20.91
CA ASP A 47 -5.27 5.30 -22.28
C ASP A 47 -6.76 5.55 -22.57
N LEU A 48 -7.63 5.09 -21.66
CA LEU A 48 -9.08 5.14 -21.86
C LEU A 48 -9.72 6.42 -21.27
N GLY A 49 -9.05 7.12 -20.37
CA GLY A 49 -9.61 8.24 -19.64
C GLY A 49 -10.61 7.82 -18.56
N LYS A 50 -11.06 8.81 -17.77
CA LYS A 50 -11.87 8.59 -16.56
C LYS A 50 -13.21 7.89 -16.82
N GLN A 51 -13.95 8.33 -17.83
CA GLN A 51 -15.32 7.85 -18.07
C GLN A 51 -15.36 6.38 -18.50
N ARG A 52 -14.51 5.98 -19.45
CA ARG A 52 -14.44 4.59 -19.92
C ARG A 52 -13.89 3.66 -18.84
N THR A 53 -12.88 4.09 -18.10
CA THR A 53 -12.33 3.30 -16.98
C THR A 53 -13.36 3.06 -15.87
N ALA A 54 -14.22 4.04 -15.59
CA ALA A 54 -15.29 3.90 -14.59
C ALA A 54 -16.34 2.83 -14.94
N MET A 55 -16.53 2.51 -16.22
CA MET A 55 -17.44 1.44 -16.65
C MET A 55 -16.81 0.05 -16.50
N LEU A 56 -15.48 -0.04 -16.50
CA LEU A 56 -14.74 -1.30 -16.54
C LEU A 56 -14.12 -1.71 -15.20
N THR A 57 -14.07 -0.80 -14.23
CA THR A 57 -13.35 -1.02 -12.97
C THR A 57 -14.21 -0.65 -11.76
N CYS A 58 -14.15 -1.47 -10.72
CA CYS A 58 -14.84 -1.23 -9.45
C CYS A 58 -14.54 0.17 -8.91
N MET A 59 -15.56 1.03 -8.80
CA MET A 59 -15.37 2.43 -8.35
C MET A 59 -14.79 2.55 -6.95
N THR A 60 -15.12 1.64 -6.03
CA THR A 60 -14.49 1.59 -4.70
C THR A 60 -12.99 1.30 -4.80
N CYS A 61 -12.57 0.40 -5.71
CA CYS A 61 -11.15 0.17 -5.96
C CYS A 61 -10.48 1.42 -6.54
N VAL A 62 -11.11 2.07 -7.53
CA VAL A 62 -10.60 3.30 -8.16
C VAL A 62 -10.36 4.40 -7.13
N ASP A 63 -11.37 4.69 -6.30
CA ASP A 63 -11.29 5.76 -5.30
C ASP A 63 -10.22 5.45 -4.25
N THR A 64 -10.16 4.19 -3.80
CA THR A 64 -9.17 3.74 -2.81
C THR A 64 -7.76 3.80 -3.40
N ALA A 65 -7.57 3.31 -4.62
CA ALA A 65 -6.29 3.34 -5.30
C ALA A 65 -5.80 4.78 -5.49
N ARG A 66 -6.65 5.69 -5.95
CA ARG A 66 -6.26 7.10 -6.13
C ARG A 66 -6.01 7.83 -4.82
N ARG A 67 -6.68 7.44 -3.73
CA ARG A 67 -6.54 8.08 -2.41
C ARG A 67 -5.26 7.65 -1.68
N TRP A 68 -4.95 6.35 -1.72
CA TRP A 68 -3.87 5.78 -0.91
C TRP A 68 -2.64 5.47 -1.76
N PRO A 69 -1.47 5.99 -1.39
CA PRO A 69 -0.20 5.67 -2.06
C PRO A 69 0.25 4.24 -1.73
N ILE A 70 1.26 3.76 -2.47
CA ILE A 70 1.98 2.52 -2.16
C ILE A 70 3.02 2.74 -1.07
N TRP A 71 3.60 1.66 -0.56
CA TRP A 71 4.59 1.72 0.51
C TRP A 71 5.83 2.52 0.10
N GLU A 72 6.30 2.32 -1.12
CA GLU A 72 7.51 2.94 -1.68
C GLU A 72 7.39 4.47 -1.77
N ASP A 73 6.18 4.97 -2.05
CA ASP A 73 5.90 6.39 -2.17
C ASP A 73 5.75 7.07 -0.80
N GLU A 74 4.91 6.52 0.07
CA GLU A 74 4.63 7.09 1.40
C GLU A 74 4.19 6.00 2.39
N PRO A 75 5.15 5.40 3.13
CA PRO A 75 4.88 4.29 4.05
C PRO A 75 3.82 4.60 5.12
N ARG A 76 3.75 5.86 5.60
CA ARG A 76 2.80 6.25 6.65
C ARG A 76 1.37 6.16 6.16
N LYS A 77 1.13 6.59 4.91
CA LYS A 77 -0.20 6.56 4.30
C LYS A 77 -0.58 5.15 3.85
N ALA A 78 0.37 4.36 3.38
CA ALA A 78 0.14 2.94 3.12
C ALA A 78 -0.28 2.18 4.39
N LEU A 79 0.37 2.45 5.52
CA LEU A 79 0.00 1.88 6.83
C LEU A 79 -1.35 2.42 7.33
N GLU A 80 -1.62 3.73 7.18
CA GLU A 80 -2.90 4.34 7.56
C GLU A 80 -4.09 3.69 6.82
N ARG A 81 -3.92 3.28 5.56
CA ARG A 81 -4.94 2.52 4.81
C ARG A 81 -5.27 1.20 5.51
N GLU A 82 -4.26 0.44 5.92
CA GLU A 82 -4.44 -0.86 6.58
C GLU A 82 -5.08 -0.68 7.98
N ILE A 83 -4.64 0.33 8.73
CA ILE A 83 -5.26 0.69 10.02
C ILE A 83 -6.74 1.03 9.82
N ASN A 84 -7.07 1.88 8.85
CA ASN A 84 -8.47 2.21 8.54
C ASN A 84 -9.27 0.99 8.07
N TRP A 85 -8.61 0.03 7.43
CA TRP A 85 -9.24 -1.18 6.94
C TRP A 85 -9.64 -2.14 8.06
N GLU A 86 -8.75 -2.35 9.04
CA GLU A 86 -8.97 -3.23 10.20
C GLU A 86 -9.79 -2.56 11.31
N CYS A 87 -9.50 -1.29 11.63
CA CYS A 87 -10.13 -0.57 12.75
C CYS A 87 -11.39 0.23 12.37
N GLY A 88 -11.76 0.28 11.09
CA GLY A 88 -12.87 1.08 10.59
C GLY A 88 -14.22 0.74 11.26
N TRP A 89 -14.99 1.77 11.60
CA TRP A 89 -16.21 1.72 12.43
C TRP A 89 -17.30 0.72 11.98
N ARG A 90 -17.31 0.32 10.69
CA ARG A 90 -18.27 -0.63 10.10
C ARG A 90 -17.71 -2.03 9.82
N ARG A 91 -16.46 -2.33 10.22
CA ARG A 91 -15.72 -3.52 9.77
C ARG A 91 -15.13 -4.34 10.93
N ARG A 92 -15.87 -4.48 12.03
CA ARG A 92 -15.51 -5.26 13.24
C ARG A 92 -15.14 -6.75 13.03
N LYS A 93 -15.16 -7.25 11.78
CA LYS A 93 -14.74 -8.61 11.41
C LYS A 93 -13.38 -8.67 10.71
N ASN A 94 -12.78 -7.52 10.40
CA ASN A 94 -11.50 -7.48 9.69
C ASN A 94 -10.37 -7.57 10.71
N GLY A 95 -9.92 -8.81 10.93
CA GLY A 95 -8.61 -9.27 11.41
C GLY A 95 -7.87 -8.48 12.51
N HIS A 96 -7.24 -9.22 13.43
CA HIS A 96 -6.17 -8.67 14.28
C HIS A 96 -4.79 -8.76 13.61
N ARG A 97 -4.77 -8.96 12.29
CA ARG A 97 -3.56 -9.33 11.56
C ARG A 97 -2.52 -8.22 11.61
N LEU A 98 -2.88 -6.98 11.26
CA LEU A 98 -1.93 -5.86 11.34
C LEU A 98 -1.46 -5.63 12.78
N LYS A 99 -2.36 -5.79 13.77
CA LYS A 99 -1.96 -5.70 15.18
C LYS A 99 -0.88 -6.72 15.53
N ASP A 100 -1.09 -7.98 15.20
CA ASP A 100 -0.15 -9.06 15.49
C ASP A 100 1.16 -8.87 14.72
N GLU A 101 1.10 -8.42 13.47
CA GLU A 101 2.27 -8.03 12.66
C GLU A 101 3.06 -6.91 13.34
N LEU A 102 2.40 -5.86 13.86
CA LEU A 102 3.07 -4.74 14.54
C LEU A 102 3.75 -5.17 15.84
N LEU A 103 3.11 -6.06 16.63
CA LEU A 103 3.71 -6.62 17.84
C LEU A 103 4.91 -7.53 17.51
N ALA A 104 4.84 -8.29 16.42
CA ALA A 104 5.97 -9.09 15.96
C ALA A 104 7.14 -8.20 15.50
N ILE A 105 6.85 -7.12 14.77
CA ILE A 105 7.86 -6.13 14.37
C ILE A 105 8.50 -5.46 15.59
N GLU A 106 7.70 -5.07 16.59
CA GLU A 106 8.21 -4.55 17.86
C GLU A 106 9.17 -5.53 18.53
N ALA A 107 8.78 -6.81 18.65
CA ALA A 107 9.61 -7.84 19.25
C ALA A 107 10.94 -8.06 18.48
N LEU A 108 10.89 -8.04 17.13
CA LEU A 108 12.08 -8.13 16.29
C LEU A 108 13.02 -6.93 16.49
N ILE A 109 12.46 -5.71 16.53
CA ILE A 109 13.24 -4.49 16.81
C ILE A 109 13.87 -4.53 18.20
N ALA A 110 13.14 -5.04 19.20
CA ALA A 110 13.67 -5.18 20.56
C ALA A 110 14.83 -6.18 20.63
N ALA A 111 14.71 -7.31 19.93
CA ALA A 111 15.76 -8.32 19.87
C ALA A 111 17.00 -7.86 19.08
N HIS A 112 16.81 -7.00 18.07
CA HIS A 112 17.85 -6.52 17.16
C HIS A 112 18.04 -5.00 17.28
N ARG A 113 18.08 -4.48 18.52
CA ARG A 113 18.00 -3.03 18.76
C ARG A 113 19.18 -2.24 18.19
N GLU A 114 20.38 -2.80 18.26
CA GLU A 114 21.60 -2.16 17.75
C GLU A 114 21.53 -2.02 16.22
N GLU A 115 21.23 -3.11 15.51
CA GLU A 115 21.05 -3.14 14.05
C GLU A 115 19.97 -2.15 13.59
N PHE A 116 18.84 -2.08 14.32
CA PHE A 116 17.79 -1.11 14.02
C PHE A 116 18.28 0.35 14.14
N ASN A 117 19.05 0.67 15.19
CA ASN A 117 19.61 2.00 15.37
C ASN A 117 20.63 2.35 14.28
N GLU A 118 21.48 1.39 13.87
CA GLU A 118 22.44 1.57 12.76
C GLU A 118 21.73 1.88 11.44
N LEU A 119 20.64 1.17 11.12
CA LEU A 119 19.84 1.44 9.93
C LEU A 119 19.21 2.84 9.95
N LEU A 120 18.74 3.30 11.11
CA LEU A 120 18.20 4.66 11.26
C LEU A 120 19.30 5.72 11.06
N GLU A 121 20.48 5.50 11.65
CA GLU A 121 21.62 6.39 11.53
C GLU A 121 22.09 6.51 10.08
N ALA A 122 22.27 5.36 9.40
CA ALA A 122 22.66 5.32 8.00
C ALA A 122 21.63 6.07 7.10
N ARG A 123 20.34 5.93 7.40
CA ARG A 123 19.27 6.66 6.68
C ARG A 123 19.36 8.17 6.93
N ARG A 124 19.64 8.61 8.16
CA ARG A 124 19.81 10.03 8.49
C ARG A 124 21.01 10.63 7.76
N GLN A 125 22.17 9.97 7.81
CA GLN A 125 23.39 10.41 7.13
C GLN A 125 23.19 10.54 5.61
N ARG A 126 22.48 9.59 5.00
CA ARG A 126 22.13 9.66 3.57
C ARG A 126 21.27 10.88 3.25
N GLN A 127 20.30 11.21 4.10
CA GLN A 127 19.45 12.38 3.91
C GLN A 127 20.26 13.68 4.03
N GLU A 128 21.12 13.80 5.05
CA GLU A 128 22.00 14.96 5.24
C GLU A 128 22.94 15.18 4.05
N TRP A 129 23.46 14.08 3.48
CA TRP A 129 24.28 14.14 2.26
C TRP A 129 23.49 14.65 1.05
N LEU A 130 22.26 14.17 0.84
CA LEU A 130 21.38 14.63 -0.25
C LEU A 130 21.06 16.12 -0.10
N ASP A 131 20.75 16.56 1.11
CA ASP A 131 20.42 17.96 1.40
C ASP A 131 21.61 18.89 1.14
N ARG A 132 22.82 18.49 1.56
CA ARG A 132 24.06 19.22 1.25
C ARG A 132 24.31 19.33 -0.24
N LYS A 133 24.12 18.24 -0.99
CA LYS A 133 24.32 18.21 -2.45
C LYS A 133 23.34 19.15 -3.14
N ASN A 134 22.08 19.14 -2.73
CA ASN A 134 21.05 20.03 -3.30
C ASN A 134 21.37 21.51 -3.03
N ARG A 135 21.87 21.85 -1.84
CA ARG A 135 22.27 23.23 -1.51
C ARG A 135 23.44 23.75 -2.35
N GLN A 136 24.39 22.89 -2.72
CA GLN A 136 25.53 23.25 -3.58
C GLN A 136 25.15 23.45 -5.04
N VAL A 137 24.07 22.82 -5.52
CA VAL A 137 23.61 22.95 -6.92
C VAL A 137 22.75 24.21 -7.12
N THR A 138 22.14 24.73 -6.05
CA THR A 138 21.31 25.95 -6.07
C THR A 138 22.05 27.24 -5.71
N SER A 139 23.35 27.17 -5.40
CA SER A 139 24.21 28.33 -5.12
C SER A 139 25.17 28.59 -6.26
#